data_AF-A0A1F4EPJ2-F1
#
_entry.id   AF-A0A1F4EPJ2-F1
#
_cell.length_a   1.000
_cell.length_b   1.000
_cell.length_c   1.000
_cell.angle_alpha   90.00
_cell.angle_beta   90.00
_cell.angle_gamma   90.00
#
_symmetry.space_group_name_H-M   'P 1'
#
loop_
_entity.id
_entity.type
_entity.pdbx_description
1 polymer ?
#
loop_
_entity_poly.entity_id
_entity_poly.type
_entity_poly.pdbx_seq_one_letter_code
_entity_poly.pdbx_strand_id
1 'polypeptide(L)'
;MRRCPICAASEREILFIQRFESLAGISLMDGYEVVVCRNCGLVFADRIPPEPTFERYYANASKYEYSHRGGQQHEAEVLRLKALAGWIAQRVLTSARLLDVGCATGELLAALREQGFSNLAGLDPSEASARYAREHHGFHVILGTLGDKPDNVQAYDGVVLSAVLEHVPALNRFLQQLETWLTPDALVIVEVPDAENFARAFNAPYQEFSIEHINFFSAPALDNLMSAHGFSRVALRQELCYAGPNLTGAVLTLIFRRGAPPCAPAREPISEAGVRAYLERCLRWTESENRVIRELVEEQTPVLIWGIGTLCQRLLASTELRHANIRAFIDSNPHYHGQHIIGRPVIGPQELKGRPDPILVSSWAFFDEISRQIREDLGLDNEIIRINPDA
;
A
#
# COMPACT_ATOMS: atom_id res chain seq x y z
N MET A 1 19.17 -5.62 -11.75
CA MET A 1 18.04 -6.29 -12.44
C MET A 1 17.47 -7.32 -11.47
N ARG A 2 16.22 -7.15 -11.03
CA ARG A 2 15.58 -8.04 -10.04
C ARG A 2 15.17 -9.35 -10.74
N ARG A 3 15.51 -10.50 -10.16
CA ARG A 3 15.02 -11.81 -10.63
C ARG A 3 13.58 -12.00 -10.19
N CYS A 4 12.81 -12.81 -10.91
CA CYS A 4 11.42 -13.10 -10.54
C CYS A 4 11.34 -13.60 -9.08
N PRO A 5 10.56 -12.93 -8.21
CA PRO A 5 10.47 -13.27 -6.79
C PRO A 5 9.94 -14.68 -6.48
N ILE A 6 9.19 -15.29 -7.41
CA ILE A 6 8.64 -16.65 -7.27
C ILE A 6 9.58 -17.68 -7.90
N CYS A 7 9.82 -17.61 -9.22
CA CYS A 7 10.53 -18.68 -9.94
C CYS A 7 12.02 -18.40 -10.24
N ALA A 8 12.57 -17.27 -9.76
CA ALA A 8 13.95 -16.83 -9.98
C ALA A 8 14.39 -16.64 -11.44
N ALA A 9 13.48 -16.79 -12.41
CA ALA A 9 13.75 -16.51 -13.83
C ALA A 9 14.10 -15.03 -14.06
N SER A 10 14.91 -14.78 -15.10
CA SER A 10 15.32 -13.42 -15.48
C SER A 10 14.55 -12.87 -16.68
N GLU A 11 13.91 -13.75 -17.48
CA GLU A 11 13.16 -13.36 -18.67
C GLU A 11 11.82 -12.71 -18.32
N ARG A 12 11.54 -11.58 -18.97
CA ARG A 12 10.40 -10.71 -18.64
C ARG A 12 10.06 -9.74 -19.76
N GLU A 13 8.90 -9.11 -19.63
CA GLU A 13 8.45 -7.97 -20.44
C GLU A 13 8.14 -6.78 -19.52
N ILE A 14 8.47 -5.57 -19.96
CA ILE A 14 8.05 -4.33 -19.30
C ILE A 14 6.62 -4.02 -19.75
N LEU A 15 5.70 -3.93 -18.79
CA LEU A 15 4.31 -3.54 -19.02
C LEU A 15 4.13 -2.02 -18.90
N PHE A 16 4.82 -1.40 -17.95
CA PHE A 16 4.68 0.02 -17.64
C PHE A 16 5.90 0.55 -16.89
N ILE A 17 6.14 1.86 -16.97
CA ILE A 17 7.20 2.55 -16.24
C ILE A 17 6.55 3.57 -15.30
N GLN A 18 6.60 3.29 -14.00
CA GLN A 18 6.11 4.19 -12.97
C GLN A 18 7.22 5.18 -12.57
N ARG A 19 6.87 6.45 -12.42
CA ARG A 19 7.78 7.52 -11.99
C ARG A 19 7.16 8.35 -10.89
N PHE A 20 8.01 8.88 -10.02
CA PHE A 20 7.64 9.77 -8.93
C PHE A 20 8.65 10.92 -8.87
N GLU A 21 8.18 12.13 -8.64
CA GLU A 21 9.05 13.24 -8.31
C GLU A 21 9.61 13.00 -6.89
N SER A 22 10.94 13.00 -6.79
CA SER A 22 11.62 12.72 -5.54
C SER A 22 11.32 13.81 -4.51
N LEU A 23 10.80 13.42 -3.35
CA LEU A 23 10.80 14.27 -2.16
C LEU A 23 11.92 13.81 -1.23
N ALA A 24 12.88 14.71 -1.00
CA ALA A 24 14.03 14.45 -0.15
C ALA A 24 13.57 13.99 1.24
N GLY A 25 14.00 12.79 1.65
CA GLY A 25 13.69 12.21 2.95
C GLY A 25 12.35 11.48 3.06
N ILE A 26 11.56 11.38 1.98
CA ILE A 26 10.18 10.86 2.03
C ILE A 26 9.99 9.69 1.05
N SER A 27 10.53 9.78 -0.15
CA SER A 27 10.28 8.76 -1.20
C SER A 27 11.22 7.56 -1.07
N LEU A 28 10.65 6.36 -0.97
CA LEU A 28 11.41 5.10 -0.99
C LEU A 28 12.20 4.92 -2.29
N MET A 29 11.62 5.38 -3.41
CA MET A 29 12.23 5.37 -4.74
C MET A 29 11.53 6.39 -5.66
N ASP A 30 12.23 6.80 -6.71
CA ASP A 30 11.75 7.78 -7.71
C ASP A 30 11.01 7.13 -8.89
N GLY A 31 10.83 5.80 -8.84
CA GLY A 31 10.16 5.04 -9.89
C GLY A 31 10.67 3.61 -10.01
N TYR A 32 9.99 2.83 -10.84
CA TYR A 32 10.32 1.44 -11.12
C TYR A 32 9.66 0.96 -12.42
N GLU A 33 10.12 -0.17 -12.94
CA GLU A 33 9.50 -0.84 -14.09
C GLU A 33 8.51 -1.88 -13.57
N VAL A 34 7.24 -1.81 -13.99
CA VAL A 34 6.27 -2.88 -13.79
C VAL A 34 6.52 -3.93 -14.88
N VAL A 35 6.94 -5.13 -14.48
CA VAL A 35 7.34 -6.21 -15.40
C VAL A 35 6.53 -7.47 -15.16
N VAL A 36 6.27 -8.24 -16.22
CA VAL A 36 5.71 -9.60 -16.13
C VAL A 36 6.80 -10.64 -16.37
N CYS A 37 6.88 -11.65 -15.51
CA CYS A 37 7.77 -12.79 -15.70
C CYS A 37 7.30 -13.68 -16.87
N ARG A 38 8.18 -13.97 -17.84
CA ARG A 38 7.82 -14.86 -18.96
C ARG A 38 7.69 -16.33 -18.59
N ASN A 39 8.28 -16.73 -17.46
CA ASN A 39 8.25 -18.11 -16.99
C ASN A 39 6.99 -18.42 -16.15
N CYS A 40 6.78 -17.70 -15.03
CA CYS A 40 5.66 -18.01 -14.12
C CYS A 40 4.47 -17.05 -14.24
N GLY A 41 4.59 -15.90 -14.91
CA GLY A 41 3.49 -14.96 -15.10
C GLY A 41 3.28 -13.92 -13.99
N LEU A 42 3.99 -14.01 -12.85
CA LEU A 42 3.96 -12.97 -11.81
C LEU A 42 4.31 -11.60 -12.40
N VAL A 43 3.51 -10.59 -12.04
CA VAL A 43 3.82 -9.18 -12.28
C VAL A 43 4.48 -8.60 -11.03
N PHE A 44 5.58 -7.86 -11.19
CA PHE A 44 6.35 -7.28 -10.08
C PHE A 44 7.11 -6.02 -10.51
N ALA A 45 7.58 -5.24 -9.53
CA ALA A 45 8.43 -4.08 -9.76
C ALA A 45 9.91 -4.47 -9.91
N ASP A 46 10.57 -3.95 -10.94
CA ASP A 46 12.02 -4.02 -11.14
C ASP A 46 12.69 -2.66 -11.00
N ARG A 47 14.03 -2.67 -10.90
CA ARG A 47 14.88 -1.50 -10.62
C ARG A 47 14.56 -0.84 -9.29
N ILE A 48 14.02 -1.62 -8.36
CA ILE A 48 13.77 -1.20 -6.99
C ILE A 48 15.10 -1.10 -6.20
N PRO A 49 15.13 -0.30 -5.12
CA PRO A 49 16.25 -0.26 -4.18
C PRO A 49 16.57 -1.65 -3.57
N PRO A 50 17.77 -1.83 -2.99
CA PRO A 50 18.10 -3.07 -2.29
C PRO A 50 17.25 -3.23 -1.01
N GLU A 51 17.09 -4.47 -0.56
CA GLU A 51 16.26 -4.86 0.59
C GLU A 51 16.53 -4.06 1.88
N PRO A 52 17.78 -3.74 2.28
CA PRO A 52 18.04 -2.92 3.47
C PRO A 52 17.43 -1.51 3.41
N THR A 53 17.17 -0.98 2.21
CA THR A 53 16.46 0.30 2.06
C THR A 53 15.00 0.16 2.46
N PHE A 54 14.35 -0.96 2.12
CA PHE A 54 12.97 -1.26 2.53
C PHE A 54 12.89 -1.49 4.04
N GLU A 55 13.82 -2.27 4.61
CA GLU A 55 13.89 -2.52 6.05
C GLU A 55 14.02 -1.20 6.83
N ARG A 56 14.96 -0.32 6.41
CA ARG A 56 15.11 1.00 7.03
C ARG A 56 13.88 1.88 6.83
N TYR A 57 13.25 1.82 5.66
CA TYR A 57 12.03 2.58 5.38
C TYR A 57 10.91 2.19 6.34
N TYR A 58 10.60 0.89 6.46
CA TYR A 58 9.53 0.43 7.36
C TYR A 58 9.87 0.60 8.85
N ALA A 59 11.13 0.43 9.25
CA ALA A 59 11.56 0.66 10.63
C ALA A 59 11.42 2.12 11.08
N ASN A 60 11.50 3.08 10.15
CA ASN A 60 11.41 4.52 10.43
C ASN A 60 10.12 5.15 9.88
N ALA A 61 9.17 4.36 9.39
CA ALA A 61 8.01 4.88 8.67
C ALA A 61 7.01 5.57 9.61
N SER A 62 7.14 6.89 9.74
CA SER A 62 6.17 7.76 10.40
C SER A 62 4.79 7.76 9.73
N LYS A 63 4.69 7.29 8.47
CA LYS A 63 3.43 7.16 7.72
C LYS A 63 2.41 6.25 8.44
N TYR A 64 2.89 5.22 9.15
CA TYR A 64 2.06 4.31 9.93
C TYR A 64 1.88 4.78 11.38
N GLU A 65 2.50 5.89 11.76
CA GLU A 65 2.24 6.56 13.03
C GLU A 65 0.97 7.41 12.90
N TYR A 66 -0.15 6.90 13.42
CA TYR A 66 -1.44 7.64 13.44
C TYR A 66 -1.42 8.90 14.31
N SER A 67 -0.27 9.29 14.86
CA SER A 67 -0.05 10.47 15.70
C SER A 67 -0.47 11.77 14.98
N HIS A 68 -0.30 11.85 13.66
CA HIS A 68 -0.61 13.04 12.87
C HIS A 68 -2.12 13.28 12.61
N ARG A 69 -2.99 12.31 12.91
CA ARG A 69 -4.47 12.45 12.80
C ARG A 69 -5.16 12.49 14.17
N GLY A 70 -4.44 12.85 15.23
CA GLY A 70 -4.96 12.75 16.59
C GLY A 70 -5.30 11.32 17.00
N GLY A 71 -4.64 10.32 16.40
CA GLY A 71 -4.86 8.90 16.68
C GLY A 71 -6.03 8.24 15.94
N GLN A 72 -6.72 8.93 15.02
CA GLN A 72 -7.85 8.34 14.30
C GLN A 72 -7.41 7.63 13.00
N GLN A 73 -7.76 6.35 12.91
CA GLN A 73 -7.63 5.56 11.68
C GLN A 73 -8.67 5.95 10.63
N HIS A 74 -8.36 5.68 9.36
CA HIS A 74 -9.34 5.83 8.29
C HIS A 74 -10.45 4.79 8.49
N GLU A 75 -11.71 5.22 8.52
CA GLU A 75 -12.87 4.34 8.74
C GLU A 75 -12.87 3.10 7.82
N ALA A 76 -12.45 3.29 6.56
CA ALA A 76 -12.35 2.21 5.59
C ALA A 76 -11.39 1.09 6.01
N GLU A 77 -10.29 1.45 6.65
CA GLU A 77 -9.29 0.49 7.13
C GLU A 77 -9.85 -0.32 8.31
N VAL A 78 -10.50 0.36 9.26
CA VAL A 78 -11.15 -0.31 10.40
C VAL A 78 -12.20 -1.31 9.92
N LEU A 79 -13.01 -0.93 8.93
CA LEU A 79 -14.02 -1.82 8.34
C LEU A 79 -13.38 -3.02 7.62
N ARG A 80 -12.32 -2.81 6.84
CA ARG A 80 -11.56 -3.88 6.17
C ARG A 80 -11.00 -4.88 7.19
N LEU A 81 -10.33 -4.40 8.24
CA LEU A 81 -9.72 -5.25 9.26
C LEU A 81 -10.77 -6.03 10.06
N LYS A 82 -11.92 -5.43 10.37
CA LYS A 82 -13.05 -6.15 11.00
C LYS A 82 -13.63 -7.23 10.09
N ALA A 83 -13.79 -6.94 8.80
CA ALA A 83 -14.25 -7.93 7.81
C ALA A 83 -13.25 -9.08 7.64
N LEU A 84 -11.94 -8.80 7.64
CA LEU A 84 -10.89 -9.82 7.64
C LEU A 84 -10.95 -10.68 8.91
N ALA A 85 -10.99 -10.07 10.10
CA ALA A 85 -11.06 -10.78 11.36
C ALA A 85 -12.28 -11.72 11.43
N GLY A 86 -13.46 -11.24 11.04
CA GLY A 86 -14.67 -12.07 10.98
C GLY A 86 -14.56 -13.23 9.99
N TRP A 87 -13.91 -13.03 8.84
CA TRP A 87 -13.67 -14.09 7.87
C TRP A 87 -12.68 -15.15 8.35
N ILE A 88 -11.63 -14.72 9.09
CA ILE A 88 -10.67 -15.60 9.77
C ILE A 88 -11.37 -16.43 10.86
N ALA A 89 -12.21 -15.81 11.69
CA ALA A 89 -12.92 -16.47 12.80
C ALA A 89 -13.83 -17.63 12.34
N GLN A 90 -14.32 -17.59 11.11
CA GLN A 90 -15.12 -18.67 10.52
C GLN A 90 -14.30 -19.91 10.13
N ARG A 91 -12.96 -19.80 10.07
CA ARG A 91 -12.06 -20.80 9.46
C ARG A 91 -10.91 -21.21 10.38
N VAL A 92 -10.61 -20.42 11.39
CA VAL A 92 -9.52 -20.62 12.34
C VAL A 92 -10.09 -20.71 13.75
N LEU A 93 -9.64 -21.69 14.52
CA LEU A 93 -10.08 -21.85 15.91
C LEU A 93 -9.63 -20.66 16.74
N THR A 94 -10.53 -20.09 17.54
CA THR A 94 -10.23 -18.93 18.40
C THR A 94 -9.22 -19.24 19.52
N SER A 95 -8.95 -20.52 19.78
CA SER A 95 -7.89 -20.99 20.66
C SER A 95 -6.51 -21.08 19.99
N ALA A 96 -6.42 -20.91 18.67
CA ALA A 96 -5.16 -20.95 17.92
C ALA A 96 -4.24 -19.80 18.36
N ARG A 97 -2.94 -20.10 18.47
CA ARG A 97 -1.91 -19.08 18.66
C ARG A 97 -1.64 -18.38 17.33
N LEU A 98 -2.08 -17.13 17.18
CA LEU A 98 -1.91 -16.35 15.96
C LEU A 98 -0.81 -15.29 16.09
N LEU A 99 -0.01 -15.18 15.02
CA LEU A 99 0.92 -14.07 14.81
C LEU A 99 0.42 -13.20 13.66
N ASP A 100 0.35 -11.90 13.88
CA ASP A 100 0.17 -10.90 12.82
C ASP A 100 1.55 -10.32 12.46
N VAL A 101 2.03 -10.60 11.25
CA VAL A 101 3.33 -10.12 10.77
C VAL A 101 3.11 -8.82 10.01
N GLY A 102 3.84 -7.76 10.36
CA GLY A 102 3.52 -6.40 9.93
C GLY A 102 2.29 -5.86 10.67
N CYS A 103 2.19 -6.12 11.98
CA CYS A 103 0.98 -5.81 12.74
C CYS A 103 0.69 -4.31 12.91
N ALA A 104 1.62 -3.43 12.52
CA ALA A 104 1.55 -1.98 12.68
C ALA A 104 1.09 -1.62 14.11
N THR A 105 0.06 -0.79 14.24
CA THR A 105 -0.48 -0.38 15.55
C THR A 105 -1.38 -1.41 16.22
N GLY A 106 -1.52 -2.62 15.67
CA GLY A 106 -2.22 -3.74 16.30
C GLY A 106 -3.74 -3.75 16.12
N GLU A 107 -4.30 -3.02 15.15
CA GLU A 107 -5.75 -2.97 14.94
C GLU A 107 -6.34 -4.30 14.46
N LEU A 108 -5.61 -5.05 13.63
CA LEU A 108 -6.06 -6.38 13.23
C LEU A 108 -6.10 -7.33 14.44
N LEU A 109 -5.10 -7.24 15.33
CA LEU A 109 -5.10 -7.96 16.59
C LEU A 109 -6.31 -7.57 17.47
N ALA A 110 -6.64 -6.27 17.54
CA ALA A 110 -7.82 -5.80 18.26
C ALA A 110 -9.12 -6.38 17.66
N ALA A 111 -9.26 -6.35 16.33
CA ALA A 111 -10.40 -6.92 15.62
C ALA A 111 -10.50 -8.45 15.81
N LEU A 112 -9.38 -9.18 15.81
CA LEU A 112 -9.35 -10.62 16.09
C LEU A 112 -9.77 -10.90 17.55
N ARG A 113 -9.31 -10.10 18.51
CA ARG A 113 -9.74 -10.22 19.91
C ARG A 113 -11.25 -10.03 20.06
N GLU A 114 -11.86 -9.10 19.33
CA GLU A 114 -13.32 -8.92 19.28
C GLU A 114 -14.07 -10.16 18.75
N GLN A 115 -13.42 -10.96 17.89
CA GLN A 115 -13.95 -12.24 17.40
C GLN A 115 -13.72 -13.42 18.37
N GLY A 116 -13.13 -13.17 19.55
CA GLY A 116 -12.92 -14.17 20.59
C GLY A 116 -11.56 -14.86 20.57
N PHE A 117 -10.61 -14.44 19.72
CA PHE A 117 -9.24 -14.94 19.76
C PHE A 117 -8.54 -14.50 21.05
N SER A 118 -7.90 -15.46 21.73
CA SER A 118 -7.30 -15.24 23.05
C SER A 118 -5.77 -15.28 23.07
N ASN A 119 -5.15 -15.84 22.02
CA ASN A 119 -3.71 -16.03 21.93
C ASN A 119 -3.14 -15.32 20.70
N LEU A 120 -2.89 -14.02 20.85
CA LEU A 120 -2.53 -13.09 19.78
C LEU A 120 -1.17 -12.45 20.06
N ALA A 121 -0.31 -12.40 19.05
CA ALA A 121 0.95 -11.64 19.08
C ALA A 121 1.15 -10.89 17.76
N GLY A 122 1.91 -9.79 17.81
CA GLY A 122 2.35 -9.04 16.64
C GLY A 122 3.85 -9.18 16.38
N LEU A 123 4.28 -8.98 15.14
CA LEU A 123 5.67 -8.78 14.74
C LEU A 123 5.73 -7.55 13.83
N ASP A 124 6.54 -6.54 14.17
CA ASP A 124 6.67 -5.33 13.35
C ASP A 124 8.07 -4.71 13.51
N PRO A 125 8.69 -4.20 12.43
CA PRO A 125 10.00 -3.54 12.53
C PRO A 125 9.94 -2.11 13.08
N SER A 126 8.77 -1.46 13.12
CA SER A 126 8.63 -0.09 13.62
C SER A 126 8.44 -0.07 15.14
N GLU A 127 9.42 0.50 15.86
CA GLU A 127 9.32 0.67 17.32
C GLU A 127 8.15 1.57 17.72
N ALA A 128 7.80 2.57 16.90
CA ALA A 128 6.67 3.44 17.18
C ALA A 128 5.35 2.68 17.11
N SER A 129 5.15 1.87 16.06
CA SER A 129 3.98 1.01 15.88
C SER A 129 3.89 -0.05 16.98
N ALA A 130 4.99 -0.76 17.24
CA ALA A 130 5.06 -1.79 18.27
C ALA A 130 4.81 -1.22 19.68
N ARG A 131 5.32 -0.01 19.98
CA ARG A 131 5.03 0.69 21.24
C ARG A 131 3.55 1.05 21.33
N TYR A 132 2.94 1.59 20.27
CA TYR A 132 1.52 1.92 20.26
C TYR A 132 0.65 0.69 20.57
N ALA A 133 0.89 -0.43 19.87
CA ALA A 133 0.15 -1.68 20.06
C ALA A 133 0.28 -2.23 21.51
N ARG A 134 1.48 -2.12 22.10
CA ARG A 134 1.74 -2.51 23.50
C ARG A 134 0.97 -1.61 24.48
N GLU A 135 1.09 -0.31 24.33
CA GLU A 135 0.56 0.67 25.30
C GLU A 135 -0.96 0.85 25.22
N HIS A 136 -1.53 0.86 24.01
CA HIS A 136 -2.95 1.17 23.79
C HIS A 136 -3.83 -0.07 23.74
N HIS A 137 -3.31 -1.18 23.20
CA HIS A 137 -4.08 -2.41 23.04
C HIS A 137 -3.66 -3.55 23.99
N GLY A 138 -2.49 -3.43 24.63
CA GLY A 138 -1.97 -4.43 25.56
C GLY A 138 -1.43 -5.70 24.88
N PHE A 139 -1.12 -5.65 23.59
CA PHE A 139 -0.62 -6.82 22.86
C PHE A 139 0.88 -7.05 23.08
N HIS A 140 1.29 -8.33 23.06
CA HIS A 140 2.68 -8.69 22.92
C HIS A 140 3.13 -8.47 21.48
N VAL A 141 4.09 -7.58 21.27
CA VAL A 141 4.68 -7.31 19.94
C VAL A 141 6.17 -7.58 19.99
N ILE A 142 6.63 -8.39 19.04
CA ILE A 142 8.03 -8.67 18.79
C ILE A 142 8.54 -7.58 17.86
N LEU A 143 9.55 -6.83 18.29
CA LEU A 143 10.20 -5.82 17.45
C LEU A 143 11.20 -6.51 16.51
N GLY A 144 11.01 -6.35 15.20
CA GLY A 144 11.94 -6.85 14.19
C GLY A 144 11.25 -7.45 12.97
N THR A 145 12.00 -8.26 12.23
CA THR A 145 11.52 -8.98 11.05
C THR A 145 11.45 -10.50 11.32
N LEU A 146 10.93 -11.27 10.37
CA LEU A 146 10.92 -12.75 10.49
C LEU A 146 12.32 -13.36 10.62
N GLY A 147 13.36 -12.65 10.18
CA GLY A 147 14.75 -13.06 10.33
C GLY A 147 15.28 -12.96 11.76
N ASP A 148 14.62 -12.19 12.62
CA ASP A 148 15.06 -11.85 13.97
C ASP A 148 14.37 -12.69 15.04
N LYS A 149 13.97 -13.93 14.69
CA LYS A 149 13.21 -14.81 15.59
C LYS A 149 13.98 -15.06 16.89
N PRO A 150 13.47 -14.62 18.07
CA PRO A 150 14.10 -14.92 19.34
C PRO A 150 13.99 -16.41 19.70
N ASP A 151 15.01 -16.97 20.34
CA ASP A 151 15.07 -18.40 20.71
C ASP A 151 13.90 -18.87 21.61
N ASN A 152 13.35 -17.96 22.41
CA ASN A 152 12.25 -18.24 23.33
C ASN A 152 10.86 -18.14 22.67
N VAL A 153 10.76 -17.76 21.40
CA VAL A 153 9.48 -17.65 20.70
C VAL A 153 9.00 -19.03 20.23
N GLN A 154 7.90 -19.46 20.82
CA GLN A 154 7.16 -20.66 20.41
C GLN A 154 6.58 -20.51 19.01
N ALA A 155 6.40 -21.63 18.32
CA ALA A 155 5.73 -21.67 17.03
C ALA A 155 4.23 -21.32 17.14
N TYR A 156 3.66 -20.84 16.04
CA TYR A 156 2.29 -20.35 15.92
C TYR A 156 1.43 -21.31 15.11
N ASP A 157 0.16 -21.46 15.50
CA ASP A 157 -0.84 -22.27 14.81
C ASP A 157 -1.43 -21.55 13.59
N GLY A 158 -1.23 -20.23 13.52
CA GLY A 158 -1.51 -19.49 12.31
C GLY A 158 -0.74 -18.18 12.24
N VAL A 159 -0.49 -17.73 11.01
CA VAL A 159 0.12 -16.43 10.74
C VAL A 159 -0.76 -15.66 9.77
N VAL A 160 -0.99 -14.40 10.06
CA VAL A 160 -1.68 -13.46 9.18
C VAL A 160 -0.66 -12.52 8.55
N LEU A 161 -0.74 -12.39 7.23
CA LEU A 161 0.06 -11.50 6.39
C LEU A 161 -0.92 -10.56 5.66
N SER A 162 -1.45 -9.56 6.37
CA SER A 162 -2.38 -8.57 5.78
C SER A 162 -1.60 -7.35 5.30
N ALA A 163 -1.62 -7.10 3.99
CA ALA A 163 -0.88 -6.04 3.33
C ALA A 163 0.64 -6.08 3.61
N VAL A 164 1.24 -7.25 3.39
CA VAL A 164 2.68 -7.51 3.65
C VAL A 164 3.39 -7.99 2.39
N LEU A 165 2.90 -9.05 1.75
CA LEU A 165 3.66 -9.74 0.69
C LEU A 165 3.86 -8.87 -0.55
N GLU A 166 2.99 -7.90 -0.82
CA GLU A 166 3.15 -6.92 -1.90
C GLU A 166 4.38 -6.04 -1.71
N HIS A 167 4.90 -5.93 -0.48
CA HIS A 167 6.03 -5.08 -0.10
C HIS A 167 7.36 -5.83 -0.01
N VAL A 168 7.34 -7.17 0.01
CA VAL A 168 8.51 -8.00 0.32
C VAL A 168 9.41 -8.20 -0.90
N PRO A 169 10.67 -7.74 -0.91
CA PRO A 169 11.54 -7.89 -2.08
C PRO A 169 11.92 -9.35 -2.38
N ALA A 170 12.18 -10.15 -1.33
CA ALA A 170 12.69 -11.51 -1.39
C ALA A 170 11.69 -12.54 -0.86
N LEU A 171 10.59 -12.78 -1.60
CA LEU A 171 9.47 -13.64 -1.18
C LEU A 171 9.89 -15.05 -0.74
N ASN A 172 10.75 -15.73 -1.51
CA ASN A 172 11.19 -17.09 -1.15
C ASN A 172 11.99 -17.12 0.16
N ARG A 173 12.84 -16.12 0.42
CA ARG A 173 13.56 -16.00 1.71
C ARG A 173 12.57 -15.71 2.84
N PHE A 174 11.62 -14.80 2.60
CA PHE A 174 10.59 -14.46 3.57
C PHE A 174 9.77 -15.69 3.98
N LEU A 175 9.34 -16.53 3.02
CA LEU A 175 8.63 -17.77 3.35
C LEU A 175 9.53 -18.80 4.05
N GLN A 176 10.79 -18.97 3.64
CA GLN A 176 11.74 -19.83 4.37
C GLN A 176 11.88 -19.42 5.84
N GLN A 177 11.96 -18.11 6.10
CA GLN A 177 12.01 -17.58 7.46
C GLN A 177 10.69 -17.84 8.18
N LEU A 178 9.55 -17.49 7.55
CA LEU A 178 8.20 -17.72 8.10
C LEU A 178 8.00 -19.16 8.55
N GLU A 179 8.45 -20.14 7.76
CA GLU A 179 8.31 -21.56 8.08
C GLU A 179 8.89 -21.93 9.46
N THR A 180 9.93 -21.24 9.93
CA THR A 180 10.52 -21.47 11.25
C THR A 180 9.62 -21.00 12.40
N TRP A 181 8.62 -20.16 12.13
CA TRP A 181 7.64 -19.65 13.08
C TRP A 181 6.39 -20.52 13.19
N LEU A 182 6.23 -21.52 12.32
CA LEU A 182 4.98 -22.27 12.17
C LEU A 182 5.01 -23.61 12.91
N THR A 183 3.87 -23.99 13.50
CA THR A 183 3.63 -25.39 13.87
C THR A 183 3.39 -26.22 12.60
N PRO A 184 3.49 -27.57 12.66
CA PRO A 184 3.31 -28.42 11.48
C PRO A 184 1.98 -28.24 10.75
N ASP A 185 0.89 -28.00 11.50
CA ASP A 185 -0.48 -27.87 10.96
C ASP A 185 -0.92 -26.41 10.77
N ALA A 186 0.02 -25.47 10.89
CA ALA A 186 -0.27 -24.06 10.91
C ALA A 186 -0.94 -23.57 9.62
N LEU A 187 -1.82 -22.58 9.78
CA LEU A 187 -2.45 -21.87 8.67
C LEU A 187 -1.69 -20.59 8.34
N VAL A 188 -1.47 -20.32 7.05
CA VAL A 188 -0.94 -19.02 6.60
C VAL A 188 -2.07 -18.29 5.89
N ILE A 189 -2.48 -17.17 6.46
CA ILE A 189 -3.53 -16.29 5.93
C ILE A 189 -2.83 -15.13 5.23
N VAL A 190 -3.10 -14.96 3.95
CA VAL A 190 -2.50 -13.91 3.12
C VAL A 190 -3.61 -13.00 2.63
N GLU A 191 -3.48 -11.70 2.85
CA GLU A 191 -4.34 -10.69 2.24
C GLU A 191 -3.48 -9.65 1.52
N VAL A 192 -3.74 -9.45 0.23
CA VAL A 192 -3.00 -8.51 -0.64
C VAL A 192 -3.96 -7.81 -1.61
N PRO A 193 -3.53 -6.71 -2.26
CA PRO A 193 -4.23 -6.14 -3.39
C PRO A 193 -4.41 -7.17 -4.53
N ASP A 194 -5.62 -7.24 -5.08
CA ASP A 194 -5.99 -8.23 -6.09
C ASP A 194 -5.67 -7.74 -7.52
N ALA A 195 -4.51 -8.14 -8.04
CA ALA A 195 -4.04 -7.70 -9.36
C ALA A 195 -4.94 -8.15 -10.52
N GLU A 196 -5.73 -9.21 -10.33
CA GLU A 196 -6.75 -9.63 -11.29
C GLU A 196 -7.86 -8.58 -11.42
N ASN A 197 -8.21 -7.94 -10.29
CA ASN A 197 -9.40 -7.09 -10.17
C ASN A 197 -9.10 -5.59 -9.98
N PHE A 198 -7.84 -5.14 -10.11
CA PHE A 198 -7.46 -3.71 -10.09
C PHE A 198 -8.29 -2.82 -11.03
N ALA A 199 -8.68 -3.34 -12.20
CA ALA A 199 -9.52 -2.61 -13.15
C ALA A 199 -10.96 -2.40 -12.67
N ARG A 200 -11.45 -3.21 -11.73
CA ARG A 200 -12.81 -3.11 -11.16
C ARG A 200 -12.89 -2.18 -9.96
N ALA A 201 -11.77 -1.98 -9.27
CA ALA A 201 -11.65 -1.01 -8.20
C ALA A 201 -11.79 0.42 -8.76
N PHE A 202 -12.48 1.28 -8.01
CA PHE A 202 -12.62 2.69 -8.30
C PHE A 202 -11.64 3.47 -7.43
N ASN A 203 -10.50 3.85 -8.01
CA ASN A 203 -9.47 4.63 -7.34
C ASN A 203 -8.60 5.38 -8.36
N ALA A 204 -7.82 6.36 -7.88
CA ALA A 204 -6.95 7.19 -8.68
C ALA A 204 -6.09 6.35 -9.65
N PRO A 205 -5.84 6.82 -10.88
CA PRO A 205 -5.00 6.12 -11.85
C PRO A 205 -3.63 5.79 -11.28
N TYR A 206 -3.17 4.57 -11.55
CA TYR A 206 -1.87 4.01 -11.13
C TYR A 206 -1.65 3.92 -9.60
N GLN A 207 -2.68 4.11 -8.77
CA GLN A 207 -2.59 3.98 -7.31
C GLN A 207 -2.08 2.62 -6.83
N GLU A 208 -2.39 1.54 -7.55
CA GLU A 208 -1.90 0.19 -7.24
C GLU A 208 -0.40 0.05 -7.48
N PHE A 209 0.16 0.89 -8.36
CA PHE A 209 1.60 1.04 -8.56
C PHE A 209 2.14 2.14 -7.64
N SER A 210 1.89 1.97 -6.33
CA SER A 210 2.44 2.87 -5.31
C SER A 210 3.95 2.69 -5.15
N ILE A 211 4.60 3.61 -4.42
CA ILE A 211 6.02 3.49 -4.07
C ILE A 211 6.34 2.28 -3.19
N GLU A 212 5.35 1.63 -2.57
CA GLU A 212 5.56 0.52 -1.64
C GLU A 212 5.18 -0.83 -2.26
N HIS A 213 4.31 -0.85 -3.27
CA HIS A 213 3.82 -2.10 -3.90
C HIS A 213 4.80 -2.57 -4.97
N ILE A 214 5.50 -3.67 -4.70
CA ILE A 214 6.54 -4.22 -5.57
C ILE A 214 6.24 -5.63 -6.07
N ASN A 215 5.17 -6.27 -5.60
CA ASN A 215 4.65 -7.54 -6.11
C ASN A 215 3.15 -7.40 -6.33
N PHE A 216 2.63 -7.86 -7.48
CA PHE A 216 1.23 -7.76 -7.85
C PHE A 216 0.65 -9.15 -8.05
N PHE A 217 -0.23 -9.57 -7.14
CA PHE A 217 -0.66 -10.96 -7.03
C PHE A 217 -2.06 -11.19 -7.58
N SER A 218 -2.19 -12.23 -8.39
CA SER A 218 -3.45 -12.96 -8.57
C SER A 218 -3.52 -14.17 -7.63
N ALA A 219 -4.68 -14.81 -7.52
CA ALA A 219 -4.81 -16.05 -6.76
C ALA A 219 -3.87 -17.16 -7.27
N PRO A 220 -3.75 -17.44 -8.59
CA PRO A 220 -2.75 -18.37 -9.13
C PRO A 220 -1.30 -17.98 -8.83
N ALA A 221 -0.96 -16.68 -8.79
CA ALA A 221 0.38 -16.24 -8.44
C ALA A 221 0.73 -16.58 -6.98
N LEU A 222 -0.22 -16.39 -6.05
CA LEU A 222 -0.05 -16.81 -4.66
C LEU A 222 -0.04 -18.33 -4.51
N ASP A 223 -0.85 -19.06 -5.26
CA ASP A 223 -0.78 -20.53 -5.29
C ASP A 223 0.61 -21.00 -5.75
N ASN A 224 1.20 -20.37 -6.77
CA ASN A 224 2.56 -20.66 -7.24
C ASN A 224 3.61 -20.40 -6.15
N LEU A 225 3.55 -19.25 -5.47
CA LEU A 225 4.47 -18.92 -4.38
C LEU A 225 4.35 -19.94 -3.25
N MET A 226 3.12 -20.17 -2.76
CA MET A 226 2.88 -20.99 -1.58
C MET A 226 3.14 -22.48 -1.86
N SER A 227 2.77 -22.99 -3.04
CA SER A 227 3.03 -24.38 -3.43
C SER A 227 4.52 -24.69 -3.61
N ALA A 228 5.35 -23.72 -4.02
CA ALA A 228 6.80 -23.87 -4.03
C ALA A 228 7.41 -24.10 -2.63
N HIS A 229 6.65 -23.78 -1.58
CA HIS A 229 7.00 -23.98 -0.17
C HIS A 229 6.18 -25.09 0.51
N GLY A 230 5.48 -25.94 -0.26
CA GLY A 230 4.74 -27.08 0.27
C GLY A 230 3.40 -26.74 0.94
N PHE A 231 2.86 -25.55 0.65
CA PHE A 231 1.53 -25.14 1.09
C PHE A 231 0.48 -25.35 0.00
N SER A 232 -0.73 -25.71 0.44
CA SER A 232 -1.91 -25.84 -0.42
C SER A 232 -3.01 -24.90 0.05
N ARG A 233 -3.70 -24.27 -0.90
CA ARG A 233 -4.83 -23.38 -0.61
C ARG A 233 -6.01 -24.16 -0.01
N VAL A 234 -6.59 -23.61 1.06
CA VAL A 234 -7.80 -24.14 1.72
C VAL A 234 -9.00 -23.22 1.59
N ALA A 235 -8.79 -21.91 1.43
CA ALA A 235 -9.87 -20.94 1.24
C ALA A 235 -9.40 -19.76 0.37
N LEU A 236 -10.35 -19.10 -0.28
CA LEU A 236 -10.15 -17.91 -1.09
C LEU A 236 -11.35 -16.97 -0.92
N ARG A 237 -11.06 -15.67 -0.91
CA ARG A 237 -12.04 -14.58 -0.96
C ARG A 237 -11.47 -13.46 -1.83
N GLN A 238 -12.28 -12.98 -2.77
CA GLN A 238 -12.01 -11.78 -3.56
C GLN A 238 -13.16 -10.81 -3.33
N GLU A 239 -12.84 -9.56 -3.00
CA GLU A 239 -13.84 -8.55 -2.71
C GLU A 239 -13.41 -7.15 -3.16
N LEU A 240 -14.41 -6.30 -3.44
CA LEU A 240 -14.20 -4.87 -3.54
C LEU A 240 -14.52 -4.26 -2.18
N CYS A 241 -13.50 -3.78 -1.48
CA CYS A 241 -13.63 -3.15 -0.18
C CYS A 241 -13.88 -1.65 -0.36
N TYR A 242 -14.63 -1.07 0.57
CA TYR A 242 -14.68 0.39 0.75
C TYR A 242 -13.26 0.89 1.07
N ALA A 243 -12.79 1.91 0.35
CA ALA A 243 -11.47 2.53 0.53
C ALA A 243 -11.57 4.02 0.91
N GLY A 244 -12.78 4.55 1.03
CA GLY A 244 -13.09 5.96 1.31
C GLY A 244 -14.29 6.45 0.51
N PRO A 245 -14.73 7.70 0.70
CA PRO A 245 -15.86 8.26 -0.02
C PRO A 245 -15.71 8.08 -1.53
N ASN A 246 -16.63 7.34 -2.14
CA ASN A 246 -16.62 6.96 -3.56
C ASN A 246 -15.39 6.17 -4.03
N LEU A 247 -14.57 5.62 -3.13
CA LEU A 247 -13.39 4.83 -3.48
C LEU A 247 -13.56 3.37 -3.08
N THR A 248 -13.10 2.47 -3.95
CA THR A 248 -13.00 1.04 -3.67
C THR A 248 -11.61 0.50 -3.98
N GLY A 249 -11.20 -0.53 -3.23
CA GLY A 249 -9.99 -1.31 -3.48
C GLY A 249 -10.33 -2.77 -3.75
N ALA A 250 -9.58 -3.44 -4.61
CA ALA A 250 -9.75 -4.87 -4.84
C ALA A 250 -8.80 -5.65 -3.92
N VAL A 251 -9.35 -6.55 -3.10
CA VAL A 251 -8.60 -7.30 -2.09
C VAL A 251 -8.76 -8.80 -2.33
N LEU A 252 -7.65 -9.51 -2.23
CA LEU A 252 -7.55 -10.96 -2.36
C LEU A 252 -7.06 -11.53 -1.03
N THR A 253 -7.90 -12.34 -0.39
CA THR A 253 -7.54 -13.10 0.82
C THR A 253 -7.51 -14.60 0.53
N LEU A 254 -6.44 -15.28 0.92
CA LEU A 254 -6.34 -16.74 0.85
C LEU A 254 -5.88 -17.32 2.19
N ILE A 255 -6.31 -18.55 2.47
CA ILE A 255 -5.73 -19.36 3.57
C ILE A 255 -5.02 -20.54 2.93
N PHE A 256 -3.84 -20.83 3.44
CA PHE A 256 -3.02 -21.96 3.05
C PHE A 256 -2.72 -22.84 4.26
N ARG A 257 -2.54 -24.14 4.02
CA ARG A 257 -2.08 -25.10 5.02
C ARG A 257 -0.88 -25.87 4.46
N ARG A 258 0.08 -26.22 5.30
CA ARG A 258 1.18 -27.12 4.96
C ARG A 258 0.65 -28.54 4.73
N GLY A 259 1.09 -29.20 3.66
CA GLY A 259 0.68 -30.60 3.45
C GLY A 259 0.77 -31.10 2.02
N ALA A 260 1.18 -30.26 1.07
CA ALA A 260 1.49 -30.69 -0.28
C ALA A 260 3.02 -30.77 -0.46
N PRO A 261 3.54 -31.73 -1.24
CA PRO A 261 4.92 -31.66 -1.69
C PRO A 261 5.18 -30.34 -2.44
N PRO A 262 6.34 -29.69 -2.24
CA PRO A 262 6.70 -28.50 -2.99
C PRO A 262 6.57 -28.71 -4.50
N CYS A 263 5.91 -27.78 -5.18
CA CYS A 263 5.68 -27.82 -6.62
C CYS A 263 6.44 -26.70 -7.34
N ALA A 264 6.94 -26.98 -8.54
CA ALA A 264 7.54 -25.95 -9.36
C ALA A 264 6.47 -24.93 -9.82
N PRO A 265 6.76 -23.62 -9.78
CA PRO A 265 5.82 -22.61 -10.28
C PRO A 265 5.47 -22.84 -11.76
N ALA A 266 4.19 -22.77 -12.09
CA ALA A 266 3.69 -22.86 -13.46
C ALA A 266 3.35 -21.46 -14.01
N ARG A 267 3.33 -21.31 -15.34
CA ARG A 267 2.91 -20.03 -15.94
C ARG A 267 1.43 -19.78 -15.69
N GLU A 268 1.09 -18.66 -15.05
CA GLU A 268 -0.28 -18.17 -14.90
C GLU A 268 -0.48 -16.84 -15.65
N PRO A 269 -1.50 -16.71 -16.52
CA PRO A 269 -1.70 -15.48 -17.31
C PRO A 269 -2.58 -14.44 -16.60
N ILE A 270 -3.11 -14.73 -15.41
CA ILE A 270 -4.16 -13.94 -14.77
C ILE A 270 -3.60 -12.63 -14.24
N SER A 271 -2.42 -12.64 -13.61
CA SER A 271 -1.77 -11.41 -13.15
C SER A 271 -1.50 -10.44 -14.31
N GLU A 272 -1.00 -10.95 -15.43
CA GLU A 272 -0.73 -10.14 -16.63
C GLU A 272 -2.01 -9.54 -17.21
N ALA A 273 -3.06 -10.35 -17.37
CA ALA A 273 -4.33 -9.89 -17.93
C ALA A 273 -4.99 -8.80 -17.05
N GLY A 274 -5.03 -9.00 -15.73
CA GLY A 274 -5.59 -8.03 -14.79
C GLY A 274 -4.83 -6.70 -14.78
N VAL A 275 -3.49 -6.76 -14.78
CA VAL A 275 -2.64 -5.57 -14.82
C VAL A 275 -2.78 -4.81 -16.15
N ARG A 276 -2.87 -5.49 -17.29
CA ARG A 276 -3.10 -4.84 -18.59
C ARG A 276 -4.46 -4.15 -18.63
N ALA A 277 -5.52 -4.80 -18.16
CA ALA A 277 -6.85 -4.20 -18.07
C ALA A 277 -6.85 -2.96 -17.15
N TYR A 278 -6.10 -3.01 -16.04
CA TYR A 278 -5.92 -1.86 -15.15
C TYR A 278 -5.19 -0.70 -15.83
N LEU A 279 -4.10 -0.97 -16.56
CA LEU A 279 -3.38 0.04 -17.33
C LEU A 279 -4.26 0.72 -18.37
N GLU A 280 -5.06 -0.04 -19.12
CA GLU A 280 -6.02 0.50 -20.07
C GLU A 280 -7.07 1.40 -19.41
N ARG A 281 -7.56 1.03 -18.21
CA ARG A 281 -8.45 1.89 -17.42
C ARG A 281 -7.76 3.18 -17.01
N CYS A 282 -6.54 3.09 -16.47
CA CYS A 282 -5.78 4.25 -16.01
C CYS A 282 -5.55 5.25 -17.14
N LEU A 283 -5.14 4.77 -18.32
CA LEU A 283 -4.93 5.61 -19.49
C LEU A 283 -6.18 6.42 -19.88
N ARG A 284 -7.36 5.79 -19.86
CA ARG A 284 -8.63 6.49 -20.14
C ARG A 284 -8.94 7.59 -19.13
N TRP A 285 -8.63 7.36 -17.86
CA TRP A 285 -8.91 8.30 -16.78
C TRP A 285 -7.89 9.43 -16.67
N THR A 286 -6.64 9.21 -17.09
CA THR A 286 -5.63 10.28 -17.06
C THR A 286 -5.86 11.35 -18.13
N GLU A 287 -6.72 11.12 -19.13
CA GLU A 287 -7.02 12.13 -20.14
C GLU A 287 -7.67 13.39 -19.55
N SER A 288 -8.54 13.23 -18.54
CA SER A 288 -9.17 14.36 -17.84
C SER A 288 -8.16 15.09 -16.93
N GLU A 289 -7.30 14.36 -16.23
CA GLU A 289 -6.18 14.94 -15.45
C GLU A 289 -5.27 15.79 -16.35
N ASN A 290 -4.90 15.26 -17.51
CA ASN A 290 -4.05 15.96 -18.47
C ASN A 290 -4.73 17.18 -19.10
N ARG A 291 -6.06 17.23 -19.17
CA ARG A 291 -6.79 18.41 -19.65
C ARG A 291 -6.65 19.58 -18.67
N VAL A 292 -6.95 19.34 -17.39
CA VAL A 292 -6.80 20.34 -16.33
C VAL A 292 -5.35 20.83 -16.23
N ILE A 293 -4.40 19.91 -16.31
CA ILE A 293 -2.97 20.25 -16.27
C ILE A 293 -2.55 21.11 -17.47
N ARG A 294 -3.00 20.77 -18.69
CA ARG A 294 -2.68 21.56 -19.89
C ARG A 294 -3.20 22.98 -19.78
N GLU A 295 -4.44 23.17 -19.32
CA GLU A 295 -5.02 24.51 -19.11
C GLU A 295 -4.15 25.35 -18.14
N LEU A 296 -3.74 24.78 -17.01
CA LEU A 296 -2.86 25.45 -16.04
C LEU A 296 -1.48 25.82 -16.63
N VAL A 297 -0.94 24.96 -17.50
CA VAL A 297 0.37 25.17 -18.14
C VAL A 297 0.28 26.21 -19.26
N GLU A 298 -0.75 26.15 -20.11
CA GLU A 298 -0.92 27.06 -21.25
C GLU A 298 -1.23 28.49 -20.79
N GLU A 299 -2.11 28.64 -19.79
CA GLU A 299 -2.49 29.95 -19.27
C GLU A 299 -1.45 30.57 -18.33
N GLN A 300 -0.53 29.75 -17.80
CA GLN A 300 0.43 30.14 -16.75
C GLN A 300 -0.25 30.76 -15.52
N THR A 301 -1.49 30.34 -15.25
CA THR A 301 -2.27 30.76 -14.08
C THR A 301 -1.51 30.40 -12.80
N PRO A 302 -1.22 31.37 -11.91
CA PRO A 302 -0.62 31.08 -10.61
C PRO A 302 -1.46 30.05 -9.86
N VAL A 303 -0.84 28.97 -9.40
CA VAL A 303 -1.57 27.88 -8.74
C VAL A 303 -0.86 27.40 -7.48
N LEU A 304 -1.65 27.05 -6.48
CA LEU A 304 -1.24 26.37 -5.26
C LEU A 304 -1.62 24.90 -5.38
N ILE A 305 -0.77 23.99 -4.92
CA ILE A 305 -1.06 22.54 -5.00
C ILE A 305 -1.23 21.98 -3.59
N TRP A 306 -2.43 21.50 -3.25
CA TRP A 306 -2.71 20.89 -1.95
C TRP A 306 -2.64 19.36 -2.03
N GLY A 307 -1.74 18.80 -1.21
CA GLY A 307 -1.53 17.37 -0.98
C GLY A 307 -0.32 16.87 -1.76
N ILE A 308 0.79 16.63 -1.06
CA ILE A 308 2.09 16.29 -1.69
C ILE A 308 2.38 14.78 -1.76
N GLY A 309 1.33 13.97 -1.60
CA GLY A 309 1.42 12.51 -1.60
C GLY A 309 1.79 11.92 -2.95
N THR A 310 1.74 10.59 -3.03
CA THR A 310 2.14 9.80 -4.21
C THR A 310 1.46 10.25 -5.52
N LEU A 311 0.20 10.70 -5.46
CA LEU A 311 -0.49 11.23 -6.64
C LEU A 311 0.19 12.50 -7.17
N CYS A 312 0.47 13.48 -6.31
CA CYS A 312 1.17 14.70 -6.69
C CYS A 312 2.55 14.40 -7.27
N GLN A 313 3.33 13.55 -6.61
CA GLN A 313 4.64 13.12 -7.08
C GLN A 313 4.57 12.45 -8.45
N ARG A 314 3.57 11.59 -8.69
CA ARG A 314 3.33 10.98 -10.00
C ARG A 314 3.02 12.05 -11.03
N LEU A 315 2.06 12.94 -10.77
CA LEU A 315 1.65 13.97 -11.73
C LEU A 315 2.84 14.84 -12.13
N LEU A 316 3.66 15.29 -11.18
CA LEU A 316 4.87 16.08 -11.46
C LEU A 316 5.90 15.34 -12.34
N ALA A 317 5.99 14.01 -12.21
CA ALA A 317 6.95 13.20 -12.95
C ALA A 317 6.43 12.65 -14.29
N SER A 318 5.11 12.48 -14.42
CA SER A 318 4.49 11.81 -15.58
C SER A 318 3.64 12.74 -16.44
N THR A 319 3.41 14.00 -16.04
CA THR A 319 2.64 14.99 -16.80
C THR A 319 3.39 16.32 -16.90
N GLU A 320 2.80 17.30 -17.57
CA GLU A 320 3.36 18.65 -17.71
C GLU A 320 3.14 19.53 -16.47
N LEU A 321 2.53 19.02 -15.39
CA LEU A 321 2.17 19.81 -14.20
C LEU A 321 3.38 20.57 -13.62
N ARG A 322 4.59 20.00 -13.72
CA ARG A 322 5.82 20.66 -13.27
C ARG A 322 6.14 21.99 -13.98
N HIS A 323 5.53 22.22 -15.15
CA HIS A 323 5.69 23.42 -15.96
C HIS A 323 4.59 24.48 -15.70
N ALA A 324 3.61 24.16 -14.85
CA ALA A 324 2.63 25.14 -14.40
C ALA A 324 3.27 26.20 -13.49
N ASN A 325 2.61 27.35 -13.35
CA ASN A 325 3.06 28.46 -12.51
C ASN A 325 2.79 28.20 -11.02
N ILE A 326 3.44 27.16 -10.48
CA ILE A 326 3.24 26.69 -9.10
C ILE A 326 3.89 27.68 -8.12
N ARG A 327 3.08 28.23 -7.22
CA ARG A 327 3.52 29.19 -6.19
C ARG A 327 4.06 28.51 -4.93
N ALA A 328 3.35 27.49 -4.46
CA ALA A 328 3.72 26.69 -3.29
C ALA A 328 2.93 25.38 -3.29
N PHE A 329 3.41 24.43 -2.48
CA PHE A 329 2.70 23.22 -2.14
C PHE A 329 2.13 23.32 -0.73
N ILE A 330 0.98 22.72 -0.47
CA ILE A 330 0.34 22.67 0.85
C ILE A 330 0.23 21.22 1.30
N ASP A 331 0.57 20.95 2.55
CA ASP A 331 0.24 19.68 3.18
C ASP A 331 -0.14 19.89 4.65
N SER A 332 -1.09 19.12 5.16
CA SER A 332 -1.54 19.23 6.56
C SER A 332 -0.53 18.62 7.53
N ASN A 333 0.37 17.74 7.07
CA ASN A 333 1.39 17.15 7.93
C ASN A 333 2.54 18.14 8.20
N PRO A 334 2.76 18.57 9.46
CA PRO A 334 3.81 19.54 9.80
C PRO A 334 5.23 19.04 9.52
N HIS A 335 5.44 17.72 9.38
CA HIS A 335 6.74 17.16 9.02
C HIS A 335 7.25 17.67 7.66
N TYR A 336 6.34 18.08 6.77
CA TYR A 336 6.69 18.54 5.43
C TYR A 336 6.92 20.04 5.33
N HIS A 337 6.52 20.82 6.33
CA HIS A 337 6.60 22.28 6.26
C HIS A 337 8.05 22.75 6.22
N GLY A 338 8.34 23.71 5.35
CA GLY A 338 9.69 24.24 5.11
C GLY A 338 10.54 23.41 4.14
N GLN A 339 10.09 22.22 3.74
CA GLN A 339 10.71 21.47 2.65
C GLN A 339 10.41 22.12 1.29
N HIS A 340 11.11 21.68 0.24
CA HIS A 340 10.92 22.19 -1.11
C HIS A 340 10.67 21.06 -2.10
N ILE A 341 9.76 21.29 -3.04
CA ILE A 341 9.45 20.40 -4.18
C ILE A 341 9.65 21.24 -5.44
N ILE A 342 10.45 20.76 -6.40
CA ILE A 342 10.79 21.48 -7.65
C ILE A 342 11.18 22.96 -7.43
N GLY A 343 11.85 23.26 -6.32
CA GLY A 343 12.27 24.61 -5.94
C GLY A 343 11.16 25.50 -5.34
N ARG A 344 9.97 24.96 -5.05
CA ARG A 344 8.86 25.67 -4.40
C ARG A 344 8.67 25.19 -2.96
N PRO A 345 8.31 26.08 -2.02
CA PRO A 345 8.17 25.72 -0.62
C PRO A 345 6.91 24.87 -0.39
N VAL A 346 7.00 23.98 0.60
CA VAL A 346 5.85 23.31 1.21
C VAL A 346 5.46 24.10 2.46
N ILE A 347 4.22 24.56 2.50
CA ILE A 347 3.65 25.39 3.59
C ILE A 347 2.49 24.67 4.28
N GLY A 348 2.18 25.12 5.48
CA GLY A 348 1.01 24.63 6.22
C GLY A 348 -0.31 25.29 5.77
N PRO A 349 -1.47 24.66 6.02
CA PRO A 349 -2.78 25.21 5.66
C PRO A 349 -3.04 26.62 6.21
N GLN A 350 -2.49 26.95 7.38
CA GLN A 350 -2.66 28.26 8.03
C GLN A 350 -1.94 29.40 7.28
N GLU A 351 -0.94 29.08 6.45
CA GLU A 351 -0.17 30.05 5.67
C GLU A 351 -0.84 30.44 4.35
N LEU A 352 -2.04 29.91 4.07
CA LEU A 352 -2.85 30.26 2.92
C LEU A 352 -3.51 31.63 3.03
N LYS A 353 -3.66 32.16 4.25
CA LYS A 353 -4.32 33.45 4.47
C LYS A 353 -3.59 34.57 3.72
N GLY A 354 -4.31 35.28 2.86
CA GLY A 354 -3.77 36.36 2.03
C GLY A 354 -3.14 35.89 0.70
N ARG A 355 -3.26 34.61 0.34
CA ARG A 355 -2.89 34.08 -0.98
C ARG A 355 -4.18 33.83 -1.78
N PRO A 356 -4.52 34.64 -2.80
CA PRO A 356 -5.76 34.50 -3.55
C PRO A 356 -5.69 33.45 -4.69
N ASP A 357 -4.51 32.88 -4.94
CA ASP A 357 -4.27 31.97 -6.06
C ASP A 357 -5.20 30.72 -5.99
N PRO A 358 -5.71 30.22 -7.12
CA PRO A 358 -6.43 28.95 -7.17
C PRO A 358 -5.66 27.78 -6.54
N ILE A 359 -6.39 26.85 -5.92
CA ILE A 359 -5.84 25.68 -5.24
C ILE A 359 -6.24 24.42 -6.03
N LEU A 360 -5.26 23.79 -6.67
CA LEU A 360 -5.38 22.44 -7.21
C LEU A 360 -5.25 21.41 -6.09
N VAL A 361 -6.30 20.64 -5.85
CA VAL A 361 -6.28 19.54 -4.87
C VAL A 361 -5.80 18.26 -5.55
N SER A 362 -4.55 17.87 -5.28
CA SER A 362 -3.91 16.66 -5.83
C SER A 362 -4.13 15.43 -4.94
N SER A 363 -5.37 15.25 -4.48
CA SER A 363 -5.81 14.08 -3.72
C SER A 363 -7.25 13.72 -4.10
N TRP A 364 -7.48 12.47 -4.52
CA TRP A 364 -8.83 11.98 -4.81
C TRP A 364 -9.59 11.67 -3.53
N ALA A 365 -8.98 10.86 -2.65
CA ALA A 365 -9.61 10.39 -1.41
C ALA A 365 -9.99 11.50 -0.45
N PHE A 366 -9.20 12.58 -0.43
CA PHE A 366 -9.38 13.67 0.52
C PHE A 366 -9.91 14.95 -0.15
N PHE A 367 -10.40 14.90 -1.38
CA PHE A 367 -10.86 16.10 -2.08
C PHE A 367 -11.95 16.85 -1.29
N ASP A 368 -12.99 16.14 -0.85
CA ASP A 368 -14.13 16.75 -0.15
C ASP A 368 -13.73 17.24 1.26
N GLU A 369 -12.84 16.51 1.95
CA GLU A 369 -12.29 16.90 3.24
C GLU A 369 -11.45 18.19 3.13
N ILE A 370 -10.52 18.23 2.16
CA ILE A 370 -9.67 19.39 1.90
C ILE A 370 -10.52 20.59 1.47
N SER A 371 -11.51 20.37 0.59
CA SER A 371 -12.40 21.44 0.14
C SER A 371 -13.20 22.04 1.28
N ARG A 372 -13.70 21.19 2.19
CA ARG A 372 -14.38 21.63 3.41
C ARG A 372 -13.42 22.38 4.35
N GLN A 373 -12.20 21.89 4.55
CA GLN A 373 -11.19 22.57 5.35
C GLN A 373 -10.87 23.98 4.81
N ILE A 374 -10.74 24.14 3.49
CA ILE A 374 -10.51 25.44 2.85
C ILE A 374 -11.67 26.41 3.15
N ARG A 375 -12.91 25.93 3.03
CA ARG A 375 -14.12 26.77 3.13
C ARG A 375 -14.57 27.03 4.55
N GLU A 376 -14.65 26.00 5.39
CA GLU A 376 -15.26 26.05 6.72
C GLU A 376 -14.21 26.35 7.80
N ASP A 377 -13.07 25.65 7.79
CA ASP A 377 -12.06 25.80 8.85
C ASP A 377 -11.18 27.03 8.64
N LEU A 378 -10.73 27.26 7.40
CA LEU A 378 -9.85 28.37 7.04
C LEU A 378 -10.62 29.63 6.60
N GLY A 379 -11.90 29.48 6.22
CA GLY A 379 -12.75 30.61 5.78
C GLY A 379 -12.26 31.28 4.49
N LEU A 380 -11.63 30.52 3.58
CA LEU A 380 -11.00 31.04 2.37
C LEU A 380 -11.92 30.90 1.15
N ASP A 381 -11.84 31.87 0.24
CA ASP A 381 -12.63 31.95 -0.99
C ASP A 381 -11.85 31.58 -2.27
N ASN A 382 -10.62 31.07 -2.14
CA ASN A 382 -9.80 30.58 -3.26
C ASN A 382 -10.60 29.69 -4.21
N GLU A 383 -10.40 29.81 -5.52
CA GLU A 383 -10.92 28.81 -6.45
C GLU A 383 -10.34 27.42 -6.12
N ILE A 384 -11.18 26.38 -6.10
CA ILE A 384 -10.76 25.00 -5.82
C ILE A 384 -10.85 24.22 -7.13
N ILE A 385 -9.70 23.73 -7.60
CA ILE A 385 -9.57 22.96 -8.83
C ILE A 385 -9.46 21.47 -8.48
N ARG A 386 -10.35 20.67 -9.06
CA ARG A 386 -10.31 19.20 -8.96
C ARG A 386 -9.45 18.64 -10.09
N ILE A 387 -8.44 17.85 -9.74
CA ILE A 387 -7.52 17.27 -10.74
C ILE A 387 -8.22 16.34 -11.74
N ASN A 388 -9.26 15.62 -11.30
CA ASN A 388 -10.10 14.82 -12.20
C ASN A 388 -11.57 15.25 -12.06
N PRO A 389 -12.08 16.12 -12.94
CA PRO A 389 -13.45 16.60 -12.87
C PRO A 389 -14.48 15.54 -13.34
N ASP A 390 -14.02 14.55 -14.11
CA ASP A 390 -14.85 13.51 -14.72
C ASP A 390 -14.98 12.25 -13.81
N ALA A 391 -14.42 12.30 -12.60
CA ALA A 391 -14.38 11.22 -11.61
C ALA A 391 -15.61 11.17 -10.70
#